data_AF-A0A817J1J7-F1
#
_entry.id   AF-A0A817J1J7-F1
#
_cell.length_a   1.000
_cell.length_b   1.000
_cell.length_c   1.000
_cell.angle_alpha   90.00
_cell.angle_beta   90.00
_cell.angle_gamma   90.00
#
_symmetry.space_group_name_H-M   'P 1'
#
loop_
_entity.id
_entity.type
_entity.pdbx_description
1 polymer ?
#
loop_
_entity_poly.entity_id
_entity_poly.type
_entity_poly.pdbx_seq_one_letter_code
_entity_poly.pdbx_strand_id
1 'polypeptide(L)'
;MSHKLYHGDPGRENNFWIYPKEKALVNSRWDAYDPSHLCNDFTLLGSNLFTGVRRYKCNGHENVCYGGGSGGVAQPPVYSNVSNNEAHFMEMTSDGK
;
A
#
# COMPACT_ATOMS: atom_id res chain seq x y z
N MET A 1 -18.57 -1.10 11.17
CA MET A 1 -18.00 -1.80 9.99
C MET A 1 -16.50 -1.59 10.04
N SER A 2 -15.69 -2.64 9.91
CA SER A 2 -14.22 -2.50 9.89
C SER A 2 -13.79 -2.06 8.49
N HIS A 3 -13.11 -0.92 8.37
CA HIS A 3 -12.55 -0.45 7.10
C HIS A 3 -11.11 -0.98 6.98
N LYS A 4 -10.80 -1.62 5.85
CA LYS A 4 -9.44 -2.07 5.55
C LYS A 4 -8.68 -1.01 4.78
N LEU A 5 -7.47 -0.70 5.23
CA LEU A 5 -6.51 0.12 4.49
C LEU A 5 -5.56 -0.76 3.70
N TYR A 6 -5.22 -0.36 2.48
CA TYR A 6 -4.33 -1.10 1.60
C TYR A 6 -3.10 -0.26 1.25
N HIS A 7 -1.92 -0.88 1.28
CA HIS A 7 -0.71 -0.32 0.69
C HIS A 7 -0.61 -0.68 -0.79
N GLY A 8 0.07 0.17 -1.56
CA GLY A 8 0.35 -0.05 -2.97
C GLY A 8 -0.17 1.09 -3.83
N ASP A 9 0.11 1.01 -5.12
CA ASP A 9 -0.23 2.06 -6.07
C ASP A 9 -1.72 1.99 -6.47
N PRO A 10 -2.55 3.01 -6.16
CA PRO A 10 -3.95 3.01 -6.55
C PRO A 10 -4.15 2.93 -8.07
N GLY A 11 -3.21 3.49 -8.85
CA GLY A 11 -3.23 3.41 -10.31
C GLY A 11 -2.80 2.04 -10.85
N ARG A 12 -2.31 1.13 -10.00
CA ARG A 12 -1.93 -0.24 -10.34
C ARG A 12 -2.62 -1.27 -9.45
N GLU A 13 -3.90 -1.03 -9.12
CA GLU A 13 -4.77 -1.92 -8.34
C GLU A 13 -4.26 -2.21 -6.91
N ASN A 14 -3.62 -1.23 -6.28
CA ASN A 14 -2.96 -1.36 -4.97
C ASN A 14 -1.88 -2.45 -4.94
N ASN A 15 -1.23 -2.70 -6.09
CA ASN A 15 -0.07 -3.55 -6.15
C ASN A 15 1.21 -2.74 -5.91
N PHE A 16 2.26 -3.43 -5.50
CA PHE A 16 3.62 -2.90 -5.41
C PHE A 16 4.63 -3.88 -5.98
N TRP A 17 5.76 -3.37 -6.46
CA TRP A 17 6.81 -4.16 -7.09
C TRP A 17 8.12 -4.10 -6.33
N ILE A 18 8.75 -5.26 -6.20
CA ILE A 18 10.10 -5.38 -5.65
C ILE A 18 11.06 -5.65 -6.78
N TYR A 19 12.00 -4.73 -6.95
CA TYR A 19 13.04 -4.77 -7.96
C TYR A 19 14.35 -5.30 -7.37
N PRO A 20 15.22 -5.94 -8.18
CA PRO A 20 16.62 -6.12 -7.83
C PRO A 20 17.30 -4.77 -7.59
N LYS A 21 18.30 -4.71 -6.70
CA LYS A 21 18.98 -3.47 -6.30
C LYS A 21 19.66 -2.74 -7.46
N GLU A 22 19.97 -3.45 -8.54
CA GLU A 22 20.64 -2.90 -9.72
C GLU A 22 19.67 -2.23 -10.71
N LYS A 23 18.35 -2.32 -10.49
CA LYS A 23 17.34 -1.80 -11.40
C LYS A 23 16.70 -0.52 -10.88
N ALA A 24 16.43 0.43 -11.77
CA ALA A 24 15.64 1.59 -11.40
C ALA A 24 14.20 1.18 -11.01
N LEU A 25 13.69 1.81 -9.95
CA LEU A 25 12.28 1.70 -9.57
C LEU A 25 11.42 2.47 -10.57
N VAL A 26 10.32 1.85 -11.02
CA VAL A 26 9.37 2.52 -11.92
C VAL A 26 8.59 3.60 -11.17
N ASN A 27 8.12 3.29 -9.97
CA ASN A 27 7.47 4.24 -9.09
C ASN A 27 8.05 4.13 -7.68
N SER A 28 9.04 4.97 -7.34
CA SER A 28 9.72 4.95 -6.04
C SER A 28 8.82 5.22 -4.83
N ARG A 29 7.57 5.66 -5.04
CA ARG A 29 6.58 5.81 -3.98
C ARG A 29 6.03 4.47 -3.49
N TRP A 30 5.85 3.53 -4.40
CA TRP A 30 5.15 2.27 -4.14
C TRP A 30 6.00 1.05 -4.46
N ASP A 31 7.08 1.20 -5.21
CA ASP A 31 8.03 0.14 -5.54
C ASP A 31 9.26 0.26 -4.65
N ALA A 32 9.89 -0.87 -4.33
CA ALA A 32 11.04 -0.90 -3.45
C ALA A 32 12.05 -1.98 -3.86
N TYR A 33 13.19 -2.00 -3.19
CA TYR A 33 14.14 -3.12 -3.26
C TYR A 33 13.89 -4.17 -2.17
N ASP A 34 13.14 -3.80 -1.13
CA ASP A 34 12.79 -4.63 0.02
C ASP A 34 11.29 -4.49 0.33
N PRO A 35 10.49 -5.57 0.35
CA PRO A 35 9.06 -5.51 0.62
C PRO A 35 8.73 -5.12 2.06
N SER A 36 9.62 -5.38 3.02
CA SER A 36 9.35 -5.13 4.45
C SER A 36 9.14 -3.65 4.78
N HIS A 37 9.64 -2.76 3.92
CA HIS A 37 9.46 -1.31 4.06
C HIS A 37 8.08 -0.82 3.61
N LEU A 38 7.34 -1.62 2.83
CA LEU A 38 6.07 -1.21 2.25
C LEU A 38 4.88 -1.79 3.00
N CYS A 39 4.96 -3.06 3.39
CA CYS A 39 3.86 -3.77 4.02
C CYS A 39 4.40 -5.02 4.74
N ASN A 40 3.78 -5.41 5.85
CA ASN A 40 4.09 -6.64 6.57
C ASN A 40 3.06 -7.77 6.34
N ASP A 41 1.94 -7.46 5.68
CA ASP A 41 0.88 -8.42 5.35
C ASP A 41 0.52 -8.34 3.86
N PHE A 42 1.20 -9.17 3.08
CA PHE A 42 1.12 -9.16 1.63
C PHE A 42 1.14 -10.57 1.04
N THR A 43 0.64 -10.66 -0.19
CA THR A 43 0.72 -11.86 -1.01
C THR A 43 1.54 -11.60 -2.28
N LEU A 44 2.43 -12.52 -2.63
CA LEU A 44 3.15 -12.51 -3.90
C LEU A 44 2.17 -12.91 -5.02
N LEU A 45 1.93 -12.01 -5.96
CA LEU A 45 1.07 -12.27 -7.12
C LEU A 45 1.83 -12.87 -8.30
N GLY A 46 3.14 -12.67 -8.37
CA GLY A 46 3.95 -13.23 -9.45
C GLY A 46 5.37 -12.69 -9.46
N SER A 47 6.25 -13.43 -10.11
CA SER A 47 7.63 -13.05 -10.34
C SER A 47 7.96 -13.15 -11.82
N ASN A 48 8.73 -12.19 -12.32
CA ASN A 48 9.31 -12.27 -13.64
C ASN A 48 10.74 -12.81 -13.51
N LEU A 49 10.93 -14.09 -13.88
CA LEU A 49 12.20 -14.81 -13.73
C LEU A 49 13.35 -14.18 -14.54
N PHE A 50 13.06 -13.56 -15.68
CA PHE A 50 14.09 -12.89 -16.49
C PHE A 50 14.56 -11.58 -15.88
N THR A 51 13.65 -10.84 -15.25
CA THR A 51 13.96 -9.51 -14.72
C THR A 51 14.26 -9.50 -13.23
N GLY A 52 13.92 -10.56 -12.50
CA GLY A 52 13.98 -10.64 -11.04
C GLY A 52 12.92 -9.82 -10.33
N VAL A 53 12.03 -9.13 -11.06
CA VAL A 53 11.01 -8.26 -10.48
C VAL A 53 9.86 -9.10 -9.94
N ARG A 54 9.39 -8.78 -8.74
CA ARG A 54 8.30 -9.48 -8.05
C ARG A 54 7.15 -8.51 -7.79
N ARG A 55 5.92 -8.95 -8.05
CA ARG A 55 4.68 -8.18 -7.82
C ARG A 55 3.96 -8.70 -6.59
N TYR A 56 3.55 -7.79 -5.73
CA TYR A 56 2.85 -8.08 -4.48
C TYR A 56 1.57 -7.27 -4.37
N LYS A 57 0.66 -7.75 -3.52
CA LYS A 57 -0.57 -7.05 -3.14
C LYS A 57 -0.72 -7.07 -1.62
N CYS A 58 -1.08 -5.93 -1.05
CA CYS A 58 -1.42 -5.83 0.37
C CYS A 58 -2.73 -6.56 0.65
N ASN A 59 -2.78 -7.36 1.71
CA ASN A 59 -3.99 -8.10 2.10
C ASN A 59 -5.02 -7.23 2.84
N GLY A 60 -4.63 -6.00 3.16
CA GLY A 60 -5.44 -5.03 3.87
C GLY A 60 -5.18 -5.09 5.36
N HIS A 61 -4.97 -3.93 5.96
CA HIS A 61 -4.79 -3.77 7.39
C HIS A 61 -6.12 -3.36 7.99
N GLU A 62 -6.53 -4.03 9.06
CA GLU A 62 -7.66 -3.56 9.85
C GLU A 62 -7.25 -2.25 10.51
N ASN A 63 -7.84 -1.15 10.04
CA ASN A 63 -7.75 0.07 10.79
C ASN A 63 -8.74 -0.09 11.93
N VAL A 64 -8.23 -0.29 13.15
CA VAL A 64 -9.10 -0.26 14.31
C VAL A 64 -9.59 1.17 14.43
N CYS A 65 -10.83 1.41 14.03
CA CYS A 65 -11.52 2.67 14.23
C CYS A 65 -11.78 2.84 15.73
N TYR A 66 -10.74 3.02 16.56
CA TYR A 66 -10.92 3.49 17.91
C TYR A 66 -11.18 4.99 17.83
N GLY A 67 -12.45 5.36 17.98
CA GLY A 67 -12.80 6.73 18.35
C GLY A 67 -12.06 7.09 19.64
N GLY A 68 -11.08 7.98 19.52
CA GLY A 68 -10.41 8.65 20.64
C GLY A 68 -9.45 7.77 21.45
N GLY A 69 -8.17 8.15 21.45
CA GLY A 69 -7.24 7.78 22.52
C GLY A 69 -6.08 6.87 22.11
N SER A 70 -4.93 7.52 21.92
CA SER A 70 -3.59 7.11 22.37
C SER A 70 -3.19 5.62 22.35
N GLY A 71 -2.21 5.29 21.48
CA GLY A 71 -1.13 4.37 21.86
C GLY A 71 -0.83 3.23 20.88
N GLY A 72 0.34 3.30 20.24
CA GLY A 72 1.10 2.09 19.90
C GLY A 72 1.06 1.60 18.44
N VAL A 73 1.91 2.22 17.61
CA VAL A 73 2.72 1.58 16.55
C VAL A 73 2.07 0.59 15.58
N ALA A 74 1.36 1.13 14.60
CA ALA A 74 1.66 0.85 13.20
C ALA A 74 1.23 2.10 12.44
N GLN A 75 2.15 3.04 12.26
CA GLN A 75 1.90 4.08 11.28
C GLN A 75 1.73 3.33 9.94
N PRO A 76 0.58 3.40 9.24
CA PRO A 76 0.66 3.30 7.79
C PRO A 76 1.69 4.35 7.33
N PRO A 77 2.18 4.37 6.08
CA PRO A 77 2.68 5.63 5.55
C PRO A 77 1.51 6.63 5.64
N VAL A 78 1.42 7.29 6.80
CA VAL A 78 0.55 8.41 7.07
C VAL A 78 1.04 9.40 6.05
N TYR A 79 0.13 9.77 5.16
CA TYR A 79 0.29 10.92 4.30
C TYR A 79 0.48 12.14 5.22
N SER A 80 1.71 12.36 5.68
CA SER A 80 2.19 13.63 6.18
C SER A 80 2.50 14.50 4.97
N ASN A 81 1.51 14.75 4.12
CA ASN A 81 1.55 15.96 3.31
C ASN A 81 1.11 17.08 4.25
N VAL A 82 2.04 17.66 5.01
CA VAL A 82 1.83 19.05 5.42
C VAL A 82 2.01 19.90 4.17
N SER A 83 0.92 20.01 3.41
CA SER A 83 0.47 21.24 2.76
C SER A 83 -0.76 20.88 1.92
N ASN A 84 -1.93 21.09 2.52
CA ASN A 84 -3.12 21.67 1.89
C ASN A 84 -3.33 21.33 0.40
N ASN A 85 -4.08 20.27 0.14
CA ASN A 85 -5.27 20.29 -0.73
C ASN A 85 -5.68 18.85 -1.07
N GLU A 86 -6.86 18.47 -0.62
CA GLU A 86 -7.77 17.57 -1.33
C GLU A 86 -7.17 16.20 -1.74
N ALA A 87 -6.75 15.39 -0.76
CA ALA A 87 -6.64 13.94 -1.02
C ALA A 87 -8.08 13.41 -1.19
N HIS A 88 -8.57 13.43 -2.43
CA HIS A 88 -9.83 12.81 -2.84
C HIS A 88 -9.75 11.31 -2.53
N PHE A 89 -10.31 10.92 -1.39
CA PHE A 89 -10.69 9.55 -1.12
C PHE A 89 -11.82 9.21 -2.10
N MET A 90 -11.55 8.40 -3.12
CA MET A 90 -12.64 7.75 -3.86
C MET A 90 -13.19 6.64 -2.96
N GLU A 91 -14.24 6.97 -2.20
CA GLU A 91 -15.14 5.97 -1.62
C GLU A 91 -15.77 5.20 -2.78
N MET A 92 -15.27 3.99 -3.05
CA MET A 92 -16.03 3.03 -3.85
C MET A 92 -17.11 2.42 -2.94
N THR A 93 -18.26 3.09 -2.84
CA THR A 93 -19.47 2.47 -2.28
C THR A 93 -20.01 1.49 -3.33
N SER A 94 -19.93 0.20 -3.01
CA SER A 94 -20.63 -0.83 -3.78
C SER A 94 -22.10 -0.86 -3.35
N ASP A 95 -22.93 -0.03 -3.98
CA ASP A 95 -24.39 -0.17 -3.93
C ASP A 95 -24.89 -0.59 -5.31
N GLY A 96 -25.43 -1.80 -5.39
CA GLY A 96 -25.86 -2.40 -6.65
C GLY A 96 -26.85 -3.54 -6.44
N LYS A 97 -28.06 -3.14 -6.01
CA LYS A 97 -29.40 -3.76 -6.14
C LYS A 97 -29.52 -5.28 -6.30
#